data_AF-A0A321LKU9-F1
#
_entry.id   AF-A0A321LKU9-F1
#
_cell.length_a   1.000
_cell.length_b   1.000
_cell.length_c   1.000
_cell.angle_alpha   90.00
_cell.angle_beta   90.00
_cell.angle_gamma   90.00
#
_symmetry.space_group_name_H-M   'P 1'
#
loop_
_entity.id
_entity.type
_entity.pdbx_description
1 polymer ?
#
loop_
_entity_poly.entity_id
_entity_poly.type
_entity_poly.pdbx_seq_one_letter_code
_entity_poly.pdbx_strand_id
1 'polypeptide(L)'
;MPNPTKIQMIVEEAVAAVFEAALPALRTQIVNRTVEELQSLEPAPGNLPSDLLNAAAALIQESPSQAEILRHLLEGAARFCGRAALFVVRAGAVTGWQGIGFENNDTLKSISLNGSAGPVARSIQERATVTGPITELDADFVTAVGPPADGSFVVLPLVVKEKVAALIYADGGAVPDNRVDISALTLLCRFTGLWLELTALRKAGITAPAEESQQAQPQSAATAAAPAPQPAAAAAAAPAGEEDEVHKKARRFARLLVDEIKLYNQAKVSEGKQNRDLYQRLRDDIEKSRATYENRFGSTPAASGNYFTQELIRVLADNDIALMGGNFPQ
;
A
#
# COMPACT_ATOMS: atom_id res chain seq x y z
N MET A 1 -50.21 -54.15 45.30
CA MET A 1 -49.18 -53.10 45.01
C MET A 1 -48.82 -53.20 43.54
N PRO A 2 -48.75 -52.10 42.78
CA PRO A 2 -48.37 -52.16 41.37
C PRO A 2 -46.95 -52.73 41.19
N ASN A 3 -46.74 -53.50 40.13
CA ASN A 3 -45.49 -54.22 39.84
C ASN A 3 -44.37 -53.19 39.52
N PRO A 4 -43.23 -53.16 40.22
CA PRO A 4 -42.20 -52.12 40.09
C PRO A 4 -41.73 -51.87 38.65
N THR A 5 -41.68 -52.90 37.81
CA THR A 5 -41.29 -52.79 36.40
C THR A 5 -42.30 -52.00 35.54
N LYS A 6 -43.60 -52.06 35.89
CA LYS A 6 -44.64 -51.28 35.19
C LYS A 6 -44.56 -49.80 35.56
N ILE A 7 -44.23 -49.50 36.80
CA ILE A 7 -44.05 -48.11 37.27
C ILE A 7 -42.84 -47.49 36.55
N GLN A 8 -41.75 -48.24 36.43
CA GLN A 8 -40.56 -47.79 35.74
C GLN A 8 -40.83 -47.47 34.26
N MET A 9 -41.52 -48.34 33.52
CA MET A 9 -41.89 -48.06 32.11
C MET A 9 -42.71 -46.77 31.95
N ILE A 10 -43.69 -46.56 32.84
CA ILE A 10 -44.55 -45.37 32.79
C ILE A 10 -43.73 -44.10 33.06
N VAL A 11 -42.76 -44.17 33.98
CA VAL A 11 -41.86 -43.05 34.28
C VAL A 11 -40.93 -42.77 33.10
N GLU A 12 -40.35 -43.79 32.47
CA GLU A 12 -39.47 -43.63 31.32
C GLU A 12 -40.21 -43.00 30.11
N GLU A 13 -41.43 -43.44 29.84
CA GLU A 13 -42.28 -42.88 28.78
C GLU A 13 -42.68 -41.42 29.06
N ALA A 14 -43.06 -41.11 30.32
CA ALA A 14 -43.38 -39.76 30.73
C ALA A 14 -42.16 -38.82 30.63
N VAL A 15 -40.97 -39.29 31.03
CA VAL A 15 -39.73 -38.51 30.92
C VAL A 15 -39.37 -38.29 29.45
N ALA A 16 -39.46 -39.31 28.60
CA ALA A 16 -39.19 -39.18 27.17
C ALA A 16 -40.12 -38.15 26.51
N ALA A 17 -41.42 -38.18 26.83
CA ALA A 17 -42.39 -37.21 26.32
C ALA A 17 -42.10 -35.77 26.81
N VAL A 18 -41.69 -35.60 28.07
CA VAL A 18 -41.29 -34.30 28.62
C VAL A 18 -40.02 -33.78 27.93
N PHE A 19 -39.02 -34.65 27.70
CA PHE A 19 -37.81 -34.27 26.98
C PHE A 19 -38.08 -33.91 25.51
N GLU A 20 -38.90 -34.69 24.80
CA GLU A 20 -39.36 -34.38 23.44
C GLU A 20 -40.05 -33.02 23.37
N ALA A 21 -40.91 -32.71 24.34
CA ALA A 21 -41.60 -31.42 24.42
C ALA A 21 -40.63 -30.26 24.77
N ALA A 22 -39.62 -30.52 25.59
CA ALA A 22 -38.64 -29.51 26.04
C ALA A 22 -37.49 -29.28 25.04
N LEU A 23 -37.16 -30.27 24.20
CA LEU A 23 -36.04 -30.24 23.28
C LEU A 23 -36.04 -29.03 22.33
N PRO A 24 -37.18 -28.64 21.71
CA PRO A 24 -37.23 -27.48 20.83
C PRO A 24 -36.86 -26.17 21.55
N ALA A 25 -37.39 -25.95 22.75
CA ALA A 25 -37.12 -24.76 23.54
C ALA A 25 -35.64 -24.70 23.99
N LEU A 26 -35.10 -25.83 24.45
CA LEU A 26 -33.69 -25.95 24.82
C LEU A 26 -32.77 -25.71 23.62
N ARG A 27 -33.11 -26.26 22.44
CA ARG A 27 -32.38 -26.01 21.20
C ARG A 27 -32.36 -24.53 20.85
N THR A 28 -33.50 -23.84 20.92
CA THR A 28 -33.58 -22.40 20.66
C THR A 28 -32.74 -21.61 21.67
N GLN A 29 -32.78 -21.95 22.96
CA GLN A 29 -31.93 -21.31 23.96
C GLN A 29 -30.44 -21.49 23.68
N ILE A 30 -30.01 -22.72 23.36
CA ILE A 30 -28.61 -23.00 23.03
C ILE A 30 -28.19 -22.22 21.78
N VAL A 31 -28.99 -22.23 20.72
CA VAL A 31 -28.69 -21.49 19.49
C VAL A 31 -28.58 -19.99 19.78
N ASN A 32 -29.54 -19.40 20.48
CA ASN A 32 -29.52 -17.97 20.78
C ASN A 32 -28.30 -17.59 21.61
N ARG A 33 -27.99 -18.36 22.66
CA ARG A 33 -26.83 -18.08 23.51
C ARG A 33 -25.50 -18.22 22.77
N THR A 34 -25.36 -19.27 21.95
CA THR A 34 -24.17 -19.45 21.11
C THR A 34 -24.07 -18.34 20.07
N VAL A 35 -25.17 -17.89 19.46
CA VAL A 35 -25.17 -16.76 18.51
C VAL A 35 -24.76 -15.46 19.22
N GLU A 36 -25.29 -15.17 20.39
CA GLU A 36 -24.90 -14.00 21.19
C GLU A 36 -23.41 -14.03 21.56
N GLU A 37 -22.91 -15.19 22.00
CA GLU A 37 -21.49 -15.38 22.31
C GLU A 37 -20.63 -15.23 21.05
N LEU A 38 -21.01 -15.82 19.91
CA LEU A 38 -20.27 -15.68 18.65
C LEU A 38 -20.28 -14.25 18.11
N GLN A 39 -21.42 -13.55 18.17
CA GLN A 39 -21.54 -12.15 17.77
C GLN A 39 -20.67 -11.24 18.64
N SER A 40 -20.50 -11.56 19.92
CA SER A 40 -19.59 -10.82 20.80
C SER A 40 -18.11 -11.03 20.47
N LEU A 41 -17.78 -12.12 19.75
CA LEU A 41 -16.42 -12.42 19.29
C LEU A 41 -16.13 -11.87 17.89
N GLU A 42 -17.15 -11.51 17.12
CA GLU A 42 -16.95 -10.85 15.83
C GLU A 42 -16.40 -9.43 16.05
N PRO A 43 -15.24 -9.09 15.46
CA PRO A 43 -14.72 -7.74 15.56
C PRO A 43 -15.70 -6.76 14.92
N ALA A 44 -15.85 -5.58 15.53
CA ALA A 44 -16.71 -4.53 15.00
C ALA A 44 -16.36 -4.24 13.52
N PRO A 45 -17.34 -3.85 12.68
CA PRO A 45 -17.08 -3.50 11.28
C PRO A 45 -15.94 -2.47 11.16
N GLY A 46 -14.95 -2.74 10.30
CA GLY A 46 -13.74 -1.90 10.17
C GLY A 46 -12.59 -2.26 11.11
N ASN A 47 -12.77 -3.23 12.02
CA ASN A 47 -11.71 -3.73 12.91
C ASN A 47 -11.19 -5.12 12.52
N LEU A 48 -11.57 -5.65 11.35
CA LEU A 48 -10.90 -6.85 10.84
C LEU A 48 -9.42 -6.53 10.57
N PRO A 49 -8.49 -7.49 10.77
CA PRO A 49 -7.07 -7.25 10.49
C PRO A 49 -6.79 -6.72 9.09
N SER A 50 -7.56 -7.18 8.09
CA SER A 50 -7.50 -6.68 6.70
C SER A 50 -7.95 -5.23 6.56
N ASP A 51 -8.99 -4.82 7.29
CA ASP A 51 -9.51 -3.45 7.26
C ASP A 51 -8.49 -2.49 7.88
N LEU A 52 -7.90 -2.89 9.01
CA LEU A 52 -6.86 -2.14 9.70
C LEU A 52 -5.59 -1.99 8.84
N LEU A 53 -5.17 -3.07 8.17
CA LEU A 53 -4.05 -3.04 7.21
C LEU A 53 -4.35 -2.09 6.05
N ASN A 54 -5.55 -2.17 5.48
CA ASN A 54 -5.96 -1.33 4.36
C ASN A 54 -6.03 0.15 4.77
N ALA A 55 -6.57 0.45 5.95
CA ALA A 55 -6.63 1.81 6.48
C ALA A 55 -5.22 2.39 6.72
N ALA A 56 -4.31 1.60 7.31
CA ALA A 56 -2.93 2.02 7.51
C ALA A 56 -2.22 2.27 6.17
N ALA A 57 -2.40 1.38 5.18
CA ALA A 57 -1.83 1.54 3.85
C ALA A 57 -2.33 2.82 3.15
N ALA A 58 -3.63 3.13 3.24
CA ALA A 58 -4.21 4.34 2.69
C ALA A 58 -3.60 5.61 3.33
N LEU A 59 -3.50 5.66 4.66
CA LEU A 59 -2.89 6.79 5.37
C LEU A 59 -1.40 6.99 4.99
N ILE A 60 -0.64 5.89 4.85
CA ILE A 60 0.74 5.93 4.37
C ILE A 60 0.82 6.53 2.96
N GLN A 61 -0.10 6.17 2.06
CA GLN A 61 -0.11 6.69 0.68
C GLN A 61 -0.48 8.17 0.60
N GLU A 62 -1.43 8.61 1.42
CA GLU A 62 -1.91 9.99 1.43
C GLU A 62 -0.98 10.95 2.20
N SER A 63 0.06 10.41 2.85
CA SER A 63 0.99 11.18 3.67
C SER A 63 1.83 12.18 2.84
N PRO A 64 1.86 13.48 3.21
CA PRO A 64 2.54 14.52 2.42
C PRO A 64 4.06 14.54 2.64
N SER A 65 4.57 13.88 3.67
CA SER A 65 6.00 13.92 4.03
C SER A 65 6.51 12.56 4.51
N GLN A 66 7.83 12.39 4.50
CA GLN A 66 8.46 11.18 5.02
C GLN A 66 8.19 11.01 6.53
N ALA A 67 8.17 12.10 7.30
CA ALA A 67 7.87 12.02 8.73
C ALA A 67 6.41 11.55 8.96
N GLU A 68 5.46 12.04 8.16
CA GLU A 68 4.07 11.60 8.23
C GLU A 68 3.89 10.13 7.81
N ILE A 69 4.63 9.68 6.79
CA ILE A 69 4.67 8.26 6.39
C ILE A 69 5.12 7.37 7.55
N LEU A 70 6.23 7.75 8.21
CA LEU A 70 6.76 6.98 9.34
C LEU A 70 5.82 7.02 10.56
N ARG A 71 5.14 8.14 10.79
CA ARG A 71 4.13 8.28 11.85
C ARG A 71 2.94 7.34 11.61
N HIS A 72 2.38 7.34 10.41
CA HIS A 72 1.27 6.46 10.06
C HIS A 72 1.65 4.98 10.01
N LEU A 73 2.90 4.65 9.61
CA LEU A 73 3.43 3.30 9.77
C LEU A 73 3.42 2.87 11.23
N LEU A 74 3.92 3.71 12.13
CA LEU A 74 3.97 3.40 13.56
C LEU A 74 2.57 3.26 14.18
N GLU A 75 1.64 4.16 13.83
CA GLU A 75 0.25 4.11 14.28
C GLU A 75 -0.50 2.87 13.76
N GLY A 76 -0.24 2.48 12.51
CA GLY A 76 -0.76 1.24 11.93
C GLY A 76 -0.15 0.02 12.61
N ALA A 77 1.15 0.00 12.85
CA ALA A 77 1.84 -1.08 13.54
C ALA A 77 1.30 -1.31 14.97
N ALA A 78 1.00 -0.23 15.69
CA ALA A 78 0.40 -0.28 17.03
C ALA A 78 -1.00 -0.92 17.08
N ARG A 79 -1.64 -1.20 15.93
CA ARG A 79 -2.89 -1.97 15.87
C ARG A 79 -2.69 -3.49 15.89
N PHE A 80 -1.46 -3.93 15.70
CA PHE A 80 -1.08 -5.34 15.55
C PHE A 80 -0.14 -5.82 16.66
N CYS A 81 0.06 -5.02 17.71
CA CYS A 81 0.90 -5.33 18.86
C CYS A 81 0.48 -4.47 20.07
N GLY A 82 1.00 -4.80 21.25
CA GLY A 82 0.74 -4.01 22.46
C GLY A 82 1.55 -2.73 22.52
N ARG A 83 2.83 -2.79 22.10
CA ARG A 83 3.71 -1.62 21.99
C ARG A 83 4.48 -1.67 20.70
N ALA A 84 4.69 -0.50 20.09
CA ALA A 84 5.51 -0.33 18.91
C ALA A 84 6.43 0.88 19.07
N ALA A 85 7.69 0.77 18.69
CA ALA A 85 8.64 1.88 18.61
C ALA A 85 9.37 1.90 17.28
N LEU A 86 9.56 3.11 16.74
CA LEU A 86 10.32 3.33 15.52
C LEU A 86 11.70 3.88 15.87
N PHE A 87 12.73 3.26 15.29
CA PHE A 87 14.11 3.71 15.38
C PHE A 87 14.64 4.04 14.00
N VAL A 88 15.32 5.18 13.86
CA VAL A 88 15.95 5.58 12.59
C VAL A 88 17.39 5.08 12.56
N VAL A 89 17.80 4.51 11.43
CA VAL A 89 19.16 4.04 11.21
C VAL A 89 19.91 5.07 10.37
N ARG A 90 20.96 5.68 10.94
CA ARG A 90 21.79 6.67 10.25
C ARG A 90 23.26 6.46 10.57
N ALA A 91 24.07 6.20 9.54
CA ALA A 91 25.51 5.94 9.68
C ALA A 91 25.84 4.87 10.74
N GLY A 92 25.01 3.83 10.84
CA GLY A 92 25.17 2.73 11.81
C GLY A 92 24.58 3.01 13.20
N ALA A 93 24.24 4.26 13.52
CA ALA A 93 23.52 4.60 14.75
C ALA A 93 22.02 4.27 14.60
N VAL A 94 21.44 3.67 15.64
CA VAL A 94 20.01 3.30 15.71
C VAL A 94 19.36 4.12 16.81
N THR A 95 18.78 5.26 16.46
CA THR A 95 18.24 6.24 17.42
C THR A 95 16.72 6.21 17.45
N GLY A 96 16.13 6.23 18.63
CA GLY A 96 14.68 6.21 18.79
C GLY A 96 14.02 7.49 18.27
N TRP A 97 12.91 7.32 17.58
CA TRP A 97 12.17 8.41 16.95
C TRP A 97 10.83 8.65 17.65
N GLN A 98 10.03 7.60 17.81
CA GLN A 98 8.72 7.67 18.45
C GLN A 98 8.28 6.28 18.94
N GLY A 99 7.48 6.24 20.01
CA GLY A 99 6.83 5.03 20.51
C GLY A 99 5.32 5.20 20.67
N ILE A 100 4.60 4.09 20.70
CA ILE A 100 3.17 3.98 21.02
C ILE A 100 2.98 2.76 21.93
N GLY A 101 2.11 2.89 22.94
CA GLY A 101 1.78 1.82 23.89
C GLY A 101 2.72 1.71 25.09
N PHE A 102 3.76 2.54 25.17
CA PHE A 102 4.62 2.62 26.35
C PHE A 102 3.98 3.51 27.42
N GLU A 103 4.39 3.31 28.68
CA GLU A 103 3.95 4.17 29.80
C GLU A 103 4.28 5.64 29.54
N ASN A 104 5.49 5.91 29.03
CA ASN A 104 5.87 7.21 28.51
C ASN A 104 6.55 7.08 27.14
N ASN A 105 5.79 7.39 26.09
CA ASN A 105 6.24 7.34 24.70
C ASN A 105 7.39 8.30 24.38
N ASP A 106 7.51 9.43 25.09
CA ASP A 106 8.56 10.41 24.82
C ASP A 106 9.95 9.92 25.24
N THR A 107 10.02 8.98 26.17
CA THR A 107 11.27 8.31 26.60
C THR A 107 12.01 7.68 25.41
N LEU A 108 11.28 7.22 24.39
CA LEU A 108 11.88 6.57 23.22
C LEU A 108 12.78 7.52 22.42
N LYS A 109 12.54 8.83 22.45
CA LYS A 109 13.32 9.83 21.70
C LYS A 109 14.76 9.97 22.21
N SER A 110 15.04 9.59 23.45
CA SER A 110 16.39 9.66 24.05
C SER A 110 17.11 8.31 24.07
N ILE A 111 16.47 7.24 23.60
CA ILE A 111 17.00 5.88 23.59
C ILE A 111 17.71 5.61 22.27
N SER A 112 18.81 4.85 22.31
CA SER A 112 19.45 4.27 21.13
C SER A 112 19.63 2.77 21.32
N LEU A 113 19.53 2.00 20.25
CA LEU A 113 19.77 0.56 20.25
C LEU A 113 21.18 0.25 19.70
N ASN A 114 21.74 -0.88 20.12
CA ASN A 114 23.00 -1.39 19.64
C ASN A 114 22.85 -1.97 18.23
N GLY A 115 23.13 -1.15 17.22
CA GLY A 115 23.14 -1.57 15.81
C GLY A 115 24.34 -2.45 15.41
N SER A 116 25.30 -2.71 16.31
CA SER A 116 26.56 -3.40 16.00
C SER A 116 26.61 -4.85 16.48
N ALA A 117 25.74 -5.24 17.42
CA ALA A 117 25.63 -6.61 17.91
C ALA A 117 24.18 -7.00 18.21
N GLY A 118 23.95 -8.28 18.52
CA GLY A 118 22.65 -8.78 18.97
C GLY A 118 21.57 -8.82 17.88
N PRO A 119 20.28 -8.89 18.28
CA PRO A 119 19.17 -9.07 17.35
C PRO A 119 18.95 -7.87 16.41
N VAL A 120 19.24 -6.64 16.88
CA VAL A 120 19.14 -5.41 16.08
C VAL A 120 20.14 -5.43 14.93
N ALA A 121 21.40 -5.77 15.20
CA ALA A 121 22.42 -5.91 14.15
C ALA A 121 22.08 -7.02 13.15
N ARG A 122 21.57 -8.17 13.61
CA ARG A 122 21.09 -9.24 12.71
C ARG A 122 19.99 -8.75 11.77
N SER A 123 18.98 -8.04 12.30
CA SER A 123 17.90 -7.50 11.49
C SER A 123 18.41 -6.52 10.42
N ILE A 124 19.40 -5.70 10.77
CA ILE A 124 20.05 -4.77 9.82
C ILE A 124 20.83 -5.51 8.74
N GLN A 125 21.66 -6.49 9.13
CA GLN A 125 22.57 -7.21 8.22
C GLN A 125 21.81 -8.13 7.26
N GLU A 126 20.87 -8.92 7.78
CA GLU A 126 20.08 -9.89 7.03
C GLU A 126 18.88 -9.24 6.31
N ARG A 127 18.52 -8.00 6.69
CA ARG A 127 17.32 -7.29 6.19
C ARG A 127 16.06 -8.12 6.40
N ALA A 128 16.02 -8.83 7.52
CA ALA A 128 14.96 -9.76 7.89
C ALA A 128 14.38 -9.42 9.27
N THR A 129 13.14 -9.82 9.48
CA THR A 129 12.46 -9.76 10.78
C THR A 129 13.16 -10.69 11.76
N VAL A 130 13.51 -10.18 12.94
CA VAL A 130 14.13 -10.95 14.03
C VAL A 130 13.17 -10.99 15.21
N THR A 131 13.00 -12.17 15.79
CA THR A 131 12.26 -12.38 17.03
C THR A 131 13.17 -13.01 18.07
N GLY A 132 12.85 -12.80 19.35
CA GLY A 132 13.63 -13.38 20.43
C GLY A 132 13.09 -13.02 21.81
N PRO A 133 13.69 -13.57 22.87
CA PRO A 133 13.41 -13.18 24.24
C PRO A 133 13.96 -11.77 24.51
N ILE A 134 13.23 -10.97 25.30
CA ILE A 134 13.59 -9.58 25.63
C ILE A 134 15.00 -9.44 26.25
N THR A 135 15.52 -10.52 26.85
CA THR A 135 16.87 -10.58 27.41
C THR A 135 18.00 -10.52 26.39
N GLU A 136 17.71 -10.73 25.10
CA GLU A 136 18.69 -10.55 24.00
C GLU A 136 18.82 -9.09 23.55
N LEU A 137 17.89 -8.21 23.93
CA LEU A 137 17.95 -6.77 23.64
C LEU A 137 18.79 -6.02 24.68
N ASP A 138 19.13 -4.77 24.37
CA ASP A 138 19.95 -3.93 25.23
C ASP A 138 19.32 -3.74 26.61
N ALA A 139 20.06 -4.05 27.66
CA ALA A 139 19.56 -3.95 29.03
C ALA A 139 19.09 -2.53 29.40
N ASP A 140 19.76 -1.50 28.87
CA ASP A 140 19.39 -0.10 29.08
C ASP A 140 18.02 0.22 28.46
N PHE A 141 17.73 -0.33 27.28
CA PHE A 141 16.42 -0.21 26.64
C PHE A 141 15.34 -0.87 27.51
N VAL A 142 15.55 -2.13 27.90
CA VAL A 142 14.60 -2.90 28.72
C VAL A 142 14.34 -2.21 30.07
N THR A 143 15.38 -1.62 30.67
CA THR A 143 15.27 -0.86 31.92
C THR A 143 14.45 0.42 31.72
N ALA A 144 14.64 1.12 30.60
CA ALA A 144 13.95 2.38 30.33
C ALA A 144 12.47 2.21 29.99
N VAL A 145 12.10 1.15 29.25
CA VAL A 145 10.72 0.94 28.78
C VAL A 145 9.94 -0.16 29.51
N GLY A 146 10.61 -0.96 30.33
CA GLY A 146 10.05 -2.12 31.01
C GLY A 146 9.87 -3.33 30.09
N PRO A 147 10.02 -4.56 30.61
CA PRO A 147 9.86 -5.79 29.84
C PRO A 147 8.38 -6.03 29.46
N PRO A 148 8.10 -6.69 28.33
CA PRO A 148 6.75 -7.13 27.99
C PRO A 148 6.34 -8.34 28.85
N ALA A 149 5.03 -8.52 29.01
CA ALA A 149 4.45 -9.58 29.85
C ALA A 149 4.79 -10.99 29.34
N ASP A 150 4.89 -11.17 28.03
CA ASP A 150 5.26 -12.43 27.37
C ASP A 150 6.78 -12.62 27.23
N GLY A 151 7.58 -11.65 27.68
CA GLY A 151 9.04 -11.67 27.63
C GLY A 151 9.62 -11.74 26.21
N SER A 152 8.84 -11.46 25.17
CA SER A 152 9.23 -11.64 23.76
C SER A 152 9.17 -10.32 22.99
N PHE A 153 10.00 -10.20 21.95
CA PHE A 153 9.98 -9.03 21.07
C PHE A 153 10.07 -9.44 19.60
N VAL A 154 9.74 -8.49 18.74
CA VAL A 154 10.06 -8.51 17.30
C VAL A 154 10.74 -7.21 16.89
N VAL A 155 11.75 -7.32 16.02
CA VAL A 155 12.38 -6.19 15.31
C VAL A 155 12.19 -6.42 13.82
N LEU A 156 11.55 -5.47 13.15
CA LEU A 156 11.27 -5.49 11.72
C LEU A 156 12.04 -4.40 10.99
N PRO A 157 12.78 -4.72 9.92
CA PRO A 157 13.49 -3.71 9.15
C PRO A 157 12.58 -3.00 8.16
N LEU A 158 12.62 -1.67 8.18
CA LEU A 158 12.12 -0.83 7.10
C LEU A 158 13.22 -0.68 6.05
N VAL A 159 13.20 -1.56 5.06
CA VAL A 159 14.16 -1.56 3.96
C VAL A 159 13.69 -0.56 2.89
N VAL A 160 14.58 0.34 2.49
CA VAL A 160 14.38 1.29 1.39
C VAL A 160 15.55 1.11 0.42
N LYS A 161 15.24 0.68 -0.80
CA LYS A 161 16.15 0.14 -1.80
C LYS A 161 16.83 -1.11 -1.24
N GLU A 162 18.10 -0.98 -0.87
CA GLU A 162 18.93 -2.06 -0.35
C GLU A 162 19.43 -1.78 1.08
N LYS A 163 18.92 -0.72 1.72
CA LYS A 163 19.39 -0.26 3.04
C LYS A 163 18.25 -0.27 4.06
N VAL A 164 18.55 -0.71 5.27
CA VAL A 164 17.64 -0.54 6.41
C VAL A 164 17.66 0.93 6.83
N ALA A 165 16.57 1.65 6.57
CA ALA A 165 16.44 3.07 6.87
C ALA A 165 15.88 3.31 8.27
N ALA A 166 15.04 2.39 8.75
CA ALA A 166 14.49 2.39 10.10
C ALA A 166 14.22 0.95 10.57
N LEU A 167 13.94 0.79 11.85
CA LEU A 167 13.49 -0.44 12.48
C LEU A 167 12.18 -0.17 13.22
N ILE A 168 11.26 -1.14 13.18
CA ILE A 168 10.12 -1.22 14.08
C ILE A 168 10.44 -2.25 15.15
N TYR A 169 10.51 -1.82 16.40
CA TYR A 169 10.40 -2.69 17.56
C TYR A 169 8.91 -2.89 17.87
N ALA A 170 8.50 -4.12 18.18
CA ALA A 170 7.17 -4.38 18.73
C ALA A 170 7.17 -5.52 19.75
N ASP A 171 6.23 -5.47 20.71
CA ASP A 171 5.99 -6.52 21.70
C ASP A 171 4.51 -6.55 22.16
N GLY A 172 4.16 -7.52 23.01
CA GLY A 172 2.82 -7.64 23.61
C GLY A 172 2.48 -6.57 24.65
N GLY A 173 3.43 -5.76 25.10
CA GLY A 173 3.25 -4.79 26.17
C GLY A 173 3.18 -5.41 27.56
N ALA A 174 2.84 -4.58 28.55
CA ALA A 174 2.78 -4.99 29.95
C ALA A 174 1.50 -5.76 30.33
N VAL A 175 0.50 -5.77 29.44
CA VAL A 175 -0.79 -6.44 29.66
C VAL A 175 -0.70 -7.88 29.14
N PRO A 176 -1.04 -8.90 29.94
CA PRO A 176 -1.14 -10.28 29.48
C PRO A 176 -2.13 -10.44 28.31
N ASP A 177 -1.95 -11.48 27.50
CA ASP A 177 -2.83 -11.86 26.36
C ASP A 177 -2.78 -10.98 25.11
N ASN A 178 -2.08 -9.83 25.14
CA ASN A 178 -1.79 -9.10 23.91
C ASN A 178 -0.90 -9.94 22.98
N ARG A 179 -1.28 -10.02 21.72
CA ARG A 179 -0.54 -10.75 20.69
C ARG A 179 0.11 -9.80 19.71
N VAL A 180 1.22 -10.25 19.14
CA VAL A 180 1.93 -9.57 18.07
C VAL A 180 1.63 -10.28 16.75
N ASP A 181 0.93 -9.62 15.84
CA ASP A 181 0.73 -10.12 14.48
C ASP A 181 1.94 -9.75 13.61
N ILE A 182 2.95 -10.62 13.64
CA ILE A 182 4.20 -10.44 12.90
C ILE A 182 3.95 -10.33 11.39
N SER A 183 2.93 -11.02 10.86
CA SER A 183 2.63 -11.02 9.42
C SER A 183 2.10 -9.66 8.98
N ALA A 184 1.16 -9.09 9.72
CA ALA A 184 0.63 -7.75 9.47
C ALA A 184 1.72 -6.68 9.59
N LEU A 185 2.54 -6.74 10.65
CA LEU A 185 3.68 -5.83 10.85
C LEU A 185 4.69 -5.92 9.70
N THR A 186 5.03 -7.15 9.27
CA THR A 186 5.96 -7.38 8.16
C THR A 186 5.42 -6.81 6.86
N LEU A 187 4.11 -6.99 6.59
CA LEU A 187 3.47 -6.46 5.40
C LEU A 187 3.47 -4.93 5.38
N LEU A 188 3.14 -4.29 6.51
CA LEU A 188 3.19 -2.81 6.63
C LEU A 188 4.61 -2.27 6.43
N CYS A 189 5.63 -2.91 7.00
CA CYS A 189 7.02 -2.49 6.81
C CYS A 189 7.44 -2.61 5.34
N ARG A 190 7.13 -3.74 4.68
CA ARG A 190 7.44 -3.94 3.25
C ARG A 190 6.72 -2.94 2.36
N PHE A 191 5.41 -2.74 2.59
CA PHE A 191 4.62 -1.78 1.85
C PHE A 191 5.16 -0.35 2.00
N THR A 192 5.47 0.05 3.23
CA THR A 192 6.01 1.39 3.51
C THR A 192 7.38 1.59 2.87
N GLY A 193 8.24 0.57 2.90
CA GLY A 193 9.54 0.60 2.24
C GLY A 193 9.41 0.88 0.74
N LEU A 194 8.55 0.11 0.06
CA LEU A 194 8.26 0.29 -1.36
C LEU A 194 7.65 1.67 -1.66
N TRP A 195 6.75 2.16 -0.81
CA TRP A 195 6.17 3.49 -0.96
C TRP A 195 7.20 4.62 -0.79
N LEU A 196 8.12 4.48 0.17
CA LEU A 196 9.23 5.41 0.37
C LEU A 196 10.17 5.43 -0.83
N GLU A 197 10.45 4.27 -1.45
CA GLU A 197 11.21 4.22 -2.69
C GLU A 197 10.49 4.95 -3.83
N LEU A 198 9.19 4.67 -4.01
CA LEU A 198 8.39 5.30 -5.05
C LEU A 198 8.32 6.83 -4.87
N THR A 199 8.10 7.31 -3.65
CA THR A 199 8.06 8.74 -3.34
C THR A 199 9.43 9.40 -3.48
N ALA A 200 10.52 8.71 -3.12
CA ALA A 200 11.88 9.19 -3.36
C ALA A 200 12.20 9.28 -4.86
N LEU A 201 11.76 8.33 -5.68
CA LEU A 201 11.92 8.38 -7.14
C LEU A 201 11.17 9.57 -7.76
N ARG A 202 9.93 9.81 -7.33
CA ARG A 202 9.14 10.98 -7.74
C ARG A 202 9.84 12.29 -7.35
N LYS A 203 10.37 12.39 -6.13
CA LYS A 203 11.09 13.58 -5.64
C LYS A 203 12.46 13.78 -6.29
N ALA A 204 13.15 12.71 -6.66
CA ALA A 204 14.43 12.77 -7.36
C ALA A 204 14.30 13.22 -8.82
N GLY A 205 13.11 13.65 -9.27
CA GLY A 205 12.87 14.01 -10.65
C GLY A 205 12.99 12.84 -11.62
N ILE A 206 12.99 11.59 -11.12
CA ILE A 206 12.80 10.38 -11.93
C ILE A 206 11.30 10.14 -12.11
N THR A 207 10.59 11.21 -12.41
CA THR A 207 9.57 11.21 -13.45
C THR A 207 10.32 11.22 -14.80
N ALA A 208 9.71 10.72 -15.88
CA ALA A 208 10.22 10.93 -17.23
C ALA A 208 10.68 12.40 -17.42
N PRO A 209 11.70 12.68 -18.25
CA PRO A 209 12.35 13.99 -18.32
C PRO A 209 11.31 15.12 -18.45
N ALA A 210 11.11 15.84 -17.36
CA ALA A 210 10.40 17.10 -17.33
C ALA A 210 11.50 18.16 -17.26
N GLU A 211 11.87 18.67 -18.43
CA GLU A 211 12.71 19.85 -18.56
C GLU A 211 12.03 21.02 -17.81
N GLU A 212 12.62 21.40 -16.69
CA GLU A 212 12.42 22.70 -16.08
C GLU A 212 12.87 23.77 -17.06
N SER A 213 11.98 24.74 -17.30
CA SER A 213 12.28 25.95 -18.05
C SER A 213 13.25 26.82 -17.23
N GLN A 214 14.55 26.75 -17.53
CA GLN A 214 15.47 27.87 -17.29
C GLN A 214 16.21 28.23 -18.58
N GLN A 215 16.07 29.51 -18.92
CA GLN A 215 16.63 30.17 -20.09
C GLN A 215 18.16 30.15 -20.07
N ALA A 216 18.76 29.60 -21.13
CA ALA A 216 19.86 30.14 -21.95
C ALA A 216 20.82 29.04 -22.43
N GLN A 217 20.80 28.80 -23.75
CA GLN A 217 21.76 28.04 -24.57
C GLN A 217 23.23 28.44 -24.26
N PRO A 218 24.24 27.53 -24.35
CA PRO A 218 24.70 27.02 -25.66
C PRO A 218 25.26 25.58 -25.72
N GLN A 219 25.15 25.00 -26.92
CA GLN A 219 26.11 24.17 -27.65
C GLN A 219 27.16 23.34 -26.85
N SER A 220 27.15 22.01 -27.06
CA SER A 220 28.12 21.29 -27.91
C SER A 220 28.19 19.81 -27.52
N ALA A 221 28.20 18.98 -28.56
CA ALA A 221 28.64 17.60 -28.65
C ALA A 221 29.37 16.97 -27.45
N ALA A 222 28.96 15.75 -27.08
CA ALA A 222 29.71 14.51 -27.35
C ALA A 222 29.40 13.42 -26.30
N THR A 223 28.73 12.35 -26.77
CA THR A 223 28.93 10.93 -26.43
C THR A 223 29.44 10.54 -25.04
N ALA A 224 28.59 9.82 -24.30
CA ALA A 224 28.99 8.57 -23.65
C ALA A 224 27.79 7.62 -23.59
N ALA A 225 27.81 6.61 -24.45
CA ALA A 225 26.90 5.48 -24.46
C ALA A 225 27.21 4.51 -23.31
N ALA A 226 26.20 3.76 -22.84
CA ALA A 226 26.22 2.31 -22.54
C ALA A 226 24.95 1.88 -21.78
N PRO A 227 24.60 0.59 -21.71
CA PRO A 227 24.32 -0.31 -22.83
C PRO A 227 22.98 -1.06 -22.63
N ALA A 228 22.31 -1.44 -23.72
CA ALA A 228 21.39 -2.58 -23.70
C ALA A 228 21.73 -3.49 -24.89
N PRO A 229 21.60 -4.83 -24.73
CA PRO A 229 22.16 -5.79 -25.66
C PRO A 229 21.42 -5.77 -26.99
N GLN A 230 22.17 -5.71 -28.09
CA GLN A 230 21.67 -6.08 -29.41
C GLN A 230 21.54 -7.60 -29.49
N PRO A 231 20.45 -8.11 -30.10
CA PRO A 231 20.55 -9.20 -31.05
C PRO A 231 20.62 -8.60 -32.46
N ALA A 232 21.62 -9.05 -33.21
CA ALA A 232 21.79 -8.72 -34.60
C ALA A 232 20.75 -9.43 -35.48
N ALA A 233 20.47 -8.77 -36.61
CA ALA A 233 20.23 -9.33 -37.94
C ALA A 233 18.79 -9.37 -38.49
N ALA A 234 18.77 -8.97 -39.77
CA ALA A 234 17.88 -9.33 -40.87
C ALA A 234 16.57 -8.54 -41.03
N ALA A 235 16.62 -7.66 -42.03
CA ALA A 235 15.44 -7.29 -42.81
C ALA A 235 14.79 -8.54 -43.43
N ALA A 236 13.51 -8.78 -43.13
CA ALA A 236 12.53 -9.44 -44.00
C ALA A 236 11.18 -9.54 -43.28
N ALA A 237 10.13 -9.02 -43.93
CA ALA A 237 8.70 -9.33 -43.73
C ALA A 237 8.19 -9.48 -42.27
N ALA A 238 7.61 -8.42 -41.71
CA ALA A 238 6.88 -8.50 -40.44
C ALA A 238 5.59 -9.32 -40.62
N PRO A 239 5.32 -10.32 -39.75
CA PRO A 239 4.03 -10.97 -39.65
C PRO A 239 3.08 -10.08 -38.84
N ALA A 240 1.79 -10.10 -39.19
CA ALA A 240 0.72 -9.23 -38.67
C ALA A 240 0.59 -9.14 -37.11
N GLY A 241 1.25 -10.01 -36.34
CA GLY A 241 1.20 -10.01 -34.88
C GLY A 241 2.07 -8.96 -34.17
N GLU A 242 3.17 -8.51 -34.77
CA GLU A 242 4.03 -7.48 -34.13
C GLU A 242 3.47 -6.07 -34.32
N GLU A 243 2.86 -5.80 -35.48
CA GLU A 243 2.16 -4.54 -35.76
C GLU A 243 0.99 -4.34 -34.80
N ASP A 244 0.19 -5.39 -34.57
CA ASP A 244 -0.93 -5.37 -33.63
C ASP A 244 -0.52 -4.99 -32.20
N GLU A 245 0.64 -5.47 -31.73
CA GLU A 245 1.16 -5.12 -30.41
C GLU A 245 1.62 -3.66 -30.34
N VAL A 246 2.21 -3.13 -31.42
CA VAL A 246 2.56 -1.70 -31.50
C VAL A 246 1.30 -0.83 -31.46
N HIS A 247 0.24 -1.19 -32.19
CA HIS A 247 -1.05 -0.50 -32.15
C HIS A 247 -1.70 -0.54 -30.75
N LYS A 248 -1.64 -1.67 -30.04
CA LYS A 248 -2.15 -1.77 -28.64
C LYS A 248 -1.36 -0.88 -27.69
N LYS A 249 -0.03 -0.85 -27.81
CA LYS A 249 0.84 0.00 -26.98
C LYS A 249 0.59 1.49 -27.25
N ALA A 250 0.44 1.87 -28.51
CA ALA A 250 0.12 3.23 -28.91
C ALA A 250 -1.23 3.70 -28.32
N ARG A 251 -2.29 2.88 -28.42
CA ARG A 251 -3.59 3.18 -27.80
C ARG A 251 -3.50 3.38 -26.28
N ARG A 252 -2.78 2.51 -25.57
CA ARG A 252 -2.60 2.63 -24.11
C ARG A 252 -1.85 3.90 -23.74
N PHE A 253 -0.85 4.27 -24.53
CA PHE A 253 -0.06 5.49 -24.29
C PHE A 253 -0.84 6.76 -24.61
N ALA A 254 -1.62 6.78 -25.71
CA ALA A 254 -2.55 7.87 -26.02
C ALA A 254 -3.53 8.10 -24.86
N ARG A 255 -4.16 7.03 -24.36
CA ARG A 255 -5.09 7.11 -23.23
C ARG A 255 -4.45 7.69 -21.98
N LEU A 256 -3.24 7.22 -21.63
CA LEU A 256 -2.48 7.74 -20.50
C LEU A 256 -2.29 9.26 -20.58
N LEU A 257 -1.79 9.76 -21.71
CA LEU A 257 -1.53 11.19 -21.91
C LEU A 257 -2.82 12.03 -21.80
N VAL A 258 -3.91 11.52 -22.35
CA VAL A 258 -5.20 12.23 -22.29
C VAL A 258 -5.81 12.20 -20.89
N ASP A 259 -5.68 11.09 -20.15
CA ASP A 259 -6.10 10.99 -18.75
C ASP A 259 -5.31 11.96 -17.86
N GLU A 260 -4.02 12.19 -18.13
CA GLU A 260 -3.21 13.20 -17.45
C GLU A 260 -3.71 14.63 -17.72
N ILE A 261 -4.00 14.97 -18.99
CA ILE A 261 -4.59 16.28 -19.34
C ILE A 261 -5.87 16.50 -18.52
N LYS A 262 -6.74 15.48 -18.46
CA LYS A 262 -8.00 15.55 -17.70
C LYS A 262 -7.76 15.73 -16.21
N LEU A 263 -6.81 14.98 -15.63
CA LEU A 263 -6.53 15.00 -14.20
C LEU A 263 -6.05 16.38 -13.73
N TYR A 264 -5.19 17.03 -14.49
CA TYR A 264 -4.60 18.33 -14.11
C TYR A 264 -5.45 19.54 -14.51
N ASN A 265 -6.36 19.39 -15.48
CA ASN A 265 -7.15 20.50 -16.01
C ASN A 265 -8.67 20.34 -15.79
N GLN A 266 -9.10 19.71 -14.69
CA GLN A 266 -10.52 19.39 -14.44
C GLN A 266 -11.47 20.60 -14.59
N ALA A 267 -11.10 21.76 -14.04
CA ALA A 267 -11.89 22.98 -14.15
C ALA A 267 -12.02 23.44 -15.61
N LYS A 268 -10.91 23.51 -16.35
CA LYS A 268 -10.89 23.90 -17.78
C LYS A 268 -11.63 22.90 -18.67
N VAL A 269 -11.57 21.60 -18.35
CA VAL A 269 -12.32 20.56 -19.06
C VAL A 269 -13.82 20.76 -18.84
N SER A 270 -14.26 21.00 -17.59
CA SER A 270 -15.67 21.25 -17.29
C SER A 270 -16.19 22.51 -18.01
N GLU A 271 -15.45 23.62 -17.92
CA GLU A 271 -15.80 24.86 -18.62
C GLU A 271 -15.76 24.70 -20.14
N GLY A 272 -14.80 23.94 -20.66
CA GLY A 272 -14.65 23.69 -22.10
C GLY A 272 -15.79 22.86 -22.66
N LYS A 273 -16.29 21.87 -21.90
CA LYS A 273 -17.50 21.12 -22.26
C LYS A 273 -18.73 22.02 -22.29
N GLN A 274 -18.86 22.93 -21.32
CA GLN A 274 -19.98 23.86 -21.24
C GLN A 274 -20.00 24.85 -22.41
N ASN A 275 -18.83 25.39 -22.77
CA ASN A 275 -18.68 26.43 -23.80
C ASN A 275 -18.36 25.88 -25.20
N ARG A 276 -18.16 24.56 -25.34
CA ARG A 276 -17.83 23.86 -26.58
C ARG A 276 -16.54 24.35 -27.24
N ASP A 277 -15.53 24.62 -26.42
CA ASP A 277 -14.24 25.19 -26.83
C ASP A 277 -13.03 24.44 -26.21
N LEU A 278 -13.18 23.13 -25.93
CA LEU A 278 -12.16 22.31 -25.25
C LEU A 278 -10.77 22.41 -25.89
N TYR A 279 -10.67 22.36 -27.23
CA TYR A 279 -9.38 22.43 -27.91
C TYR A 279 -8.69 23.77 -27.67
N GLN A 280 -9.44 24.87 -27.69
CA GLN A 280 -8.85 26.20 -27.49
C GLN A 280 -8.35 26.38 -26.06
N ARG A 281 -9.12 25.91 -25.06
CA ARG A 281 -8.76 26.04 -23.64
C ARG A 281 -7.59 25.19 -23.20
N LEU A 282 -7.44 24.01 -23.81
CA LEU A 282 -6.42 23.01 -23.48
C LEU A 282 -5.33 22.92 -24.55
N ARG A 283 -5.25 23.89 -25.46
CA ARG A 283 -4.39 23.84 -26.65
C ARG A 283 -2.95 23.47 -26.32
N ASP A 284 -2.36 24.15 -25.35
CA ASP A 284 -0.95 23.97 -24.99
C ASP A 284 -0.69 22.58 -24.40
N ASP A 285 -1.58 22.11 -23.53
CA ASP A 285 -1.49 20.79 -22.90
C ASP A 285 -1.72 19.65 -23.92
N ILE A 286 -2.67 19.85 -24.84
CA ILE A 286 -2.98 18.92 -25.93
C ILE A 286 -1.81 18.82 -26.89
N GLU A 287 -1.23 19.94 -27.32
CA GLU A 287 -0.16 19.95 -28.32
C GLU A 287 1.15 19.39 -27.75
N LYS A 288 1.46 19.72 -26.48
CA LYS A 288 2.59 19.13 -25.77
C LYS A 288 2.46 17.60 -25.65
N SER A 289 1.26 17.12 -25.32
CA SER A 289 0.99 15.69 -25.20
C SER A 289 0.98 15.00 -26.57
N ARG A 290 0.49 15.68 -27.62
CA ARG A 290 0.53 15.20 -29.00
C ARG A 290 1.97 15.02 -29.48
N ALA A 291 2.83 16.01 -29.27
CA ALA A 291 4.26 15.93 -29.61
C ALA A 291 4.95 14.77 -28.86
N THR A 292 4.59 14.54 -27.60
CA THR A 292 5.10 13.41 -26.80
C THR A 292 4.66 12.06 -27.38
N TYR A 293 3.42 11.95 -27.82
CA TYR A 293 2.91 10.77 -28.50
C TYR A 293 3.60 10.53 -29.85
N GLU A 294 3.74 11.57 -30.67
CA GLU A 294 4.35 11.51 -32.01
C GLU A 294 5.84 11.17 -31.94
N ASN A 295 6.60 11.71 -30.98
CA ASN A 295 8.00 11.33 -30.78
C ASN A 295 8.19 9.84 -30.52
N ARG A 296 7.21 9.19 -29.88
CA ARG A 296 7.30 7.78 -29.51
C ARG A 296 6.72 6.82 -30.56
N PHE A 297 5.66 7.22 -31.25
CA PHE A 297 4.92 6.34 -32.16
C PHE A 297 4.83 6.85 -33.61
N GLY A 298 5.26 8.08 -33.89
CA GLY A 298 5.18 8.72 -35.21
C GLY A 298 6.08 8.08 -36.28
N SER A 299 7.13 7.35 -35.88
CA SER A 299 7.97 6.56 -36.79
C SER A 299 7.67 5.06 -36.75
N THR A 300 6.53 4.66 -36.19
CA THR A 300 6.12 3.25 -36.06
C THR A 300 4.89 2.96 -36.93
N PRO A 301 4.54 1.68 -37.17
CA PRO A 301 3.30 1.33 -37.88
C PRO A 301 2.03 1.95 -37.27
N ALA A 302 2.04 2.31 -35.98
CA ALA A 302 0.94 2.98 -35.30
C ALA A 302 0.74 4.46 -35.65
N ALA A 303 1.65 5.08 -36.41
CA ALA A 303 1.54 6.47 -36.84
C ALA A 303 0.25 6.74 -37.65
N SER A 304 -0.24 5.75 -38.39
CA SER A 304 -1.48 5.84 -39.18
C SER A 304 -2.77 5.82 -38.35
N GLY A 305 -2.70 5.42 -37.07
CA GLY A 305 -3.87 5.04 -36.28
C GLY A 305 -4.65 6.17 -35.61
N ASN A 306 -4.20 7.43 -35.68
CA ASN A 306 -4.83 8.60 -35.03
C ASN A 306 -5.26 8.38 -33.55
N TYR A 307 -4.57 7.50 -32.82
CA TYR A 307 -5.03 7.04 -31.50
C TYR A 307 -5.06 8.16 -30.47
N PHE A 308 -4.14 9.12 -30.55
CA PHE A 308 -4.13 10.28 -29.67
C PHE A 308 -5.40 11.13 -29.83
N THR A 309 -5.76 11.46 -31.08
CA THR A 309 -7.00 12.20 -31.39
C THR A 309 -8.25 11.42 -30.96
N GLN A 310 -8.28 10.11 -31.17
CA GLN A 310 -9.40 9.26 -30.74
C GLN A 310 -9.60 9.27 -29.22
N GLU A 311 -8.53 9.07 -28.46
CA GLU A 311 -8.62 9.09 -26.99
C GLU A 311 -8.95 10.49 -26.46
N LEU A 312 -8.49 11.55 -27.14
CA LEU A 312 -8.83 12.93 -26.81
C LEU A 312 -10.34 13.20 -26.90
N ILE A 313 -10.97 12.78 -28.00
CA ILE A 313 -12.43 12.87 -28.17
C ILE A 313 -13.15 11.98 -27.16
N ARG A 314 -12.66 10.75 -26.95
CA ARG A 314 -13.29 9.78 -26.05
C ARG A 314 -13.29 10.23 -24.58
N VAL A 315 -12.17 10.75 -24.09
CA VAL A 315 -11.93 11.01 -22.66
C VAL A 315 -12.23 12.44 -22.26
N LEU A 316 -11.86 13.43 -23.09
CA LEU A 316 -12.11 14.85 -22.80
C LEU A 316 -13.46 15.32 -23.31
N ALA A 317 -13.93 14.77 -24.42
CA ALA A 317 -15.17 15.18 -25.07
C ALA A 317 -16.30 14.15 -24.95
N ASP A 318 -16.14 13.11 -24.11
CA ASP A 318 -17.13 12.04 -23.87
C ASP A 318 -17.67 11.38 -25.17
N ASN A 319 -16.82 11.28 -26.20
CA ASN A 319 -17.13 10.83 -27.57
C ASN A 319 -17.89 11.83 -28.47
N ASP A 320 -18.08 13.08 -28.04
CA ASP A 320 -18.71 14.14 -28.82
C ASP A 320 -17.68 15.16 -29.35
N ILE A 321 -17.29 15.00 -30.62
CA ILE A 321 -16.34 15.92 -31.28
C ILE A 321 -16.82 17.38 -31.31
N ALA A 322 -18.14 17.64 -31.22
CA ALA A 322 -18.65 19.01 -31.23
C ALA A 322 -18.20 19.81 -29.99
N LEU A 323 -17.83 19.15 -28.90
CA LEU A 323 -17.30 19.80 -27.69
C LEU A 323 -15.85 20.28 -27.86
N MET A 324 -15.12 19.75 -28.86
CA MET A 324 -13.75 20.16 -29.14
C MET A 324 -13.64 21.58 -29.69
N GLY A 325 -14.72 22.10 -30.28
CA GLY A 325 -14.79 23.42 -30.91
C GLY A 325 -14.31 23.42 -32.36
N GLY A 326 -14.72 24.45 -33.12
CA GLY A 326 -14.52 24.52 -34.57
C GLY A 326 -13.06 24.63 -35.06
N ASN A 327 -12.11 24.88 -34.15
CA ASN A 327 -10.68 24.99 -34.46
C ASN A 327 -9.93 23.66 -34.25
N PHE A 328 -10.62 22.59 -33.87
CA PHE A 328 -10.01 21.28 -33.66
C PHE A 328 -9.63 20.64 -35.01
N PRO A 329 -8.35 20.27 -35.23
CA PRO A 329 -7.93 19.63 -36.46
C PRO A 329 -8.57 18.24 -36.58
N GLN A 330 -9.17 17.97 -37.74
CA GLN A 330 -9.76 16.66 -38.08
C GLN A 330 -8.73 15.74 -38.74
#